data_AF-A0A938TP40-F1
#
_entry.id   AF-A0A938TP40-F1
#
_cell.length_a   1.000
_cell.length_b   1.000
_cell.length_c   1.000
_cell.angle_alpha   90.00
_cell.angle_beta   90.00
_cell.angle_gamma   90.00
#
_symmetry.space_group_name_H-M   'P 1'
#
loop_
_entity.id
_entity.type
_entity.pdbx_description
1 polymer ?
#
loop_
_entity_poly.entity_id
_entity_poly.type
_entity_poly.pdbx_seq_one_letter_code
_entity_poly.pdbx_strand_id
1 'polypeptide(L)'
;MTEKIKKTIALGCTAVLINVVFSTRLIAATSSVFVCEYESREDGRTRSKIQVKATGLPRGSYYVQVLAGGNMPVKSKPKKTNGRLALEFEFDSNSDDAILEGKTEIPPNFTQGGFANGVIRKAKTNGQVKVFRSTQCRIQQQ
;
A
#
# COMPACT_ATOMS: atom_id res chain seq x y z
N MET A 1 -53.47 68.16 -20.17
CA MET A 1 -52.18 67.64 -19.66
C MET A 1 -52.27 66.13 -19.65
N THR A 2 -51.61 65.48 -20.61
CA THR A 2 -51.71 64.04 -20.90
C THR A 2 -50.53 63.28 -20.30
N GLU A 3 -50.84 62.13 -19.68
CA GLU A 3 -49.95 61.25 -18.92
C GLU A 3 -48.75 60.72 -19.72
N LYS A 4 -47.60 60.60 -19.03
CA LYS A 4 -46.40 59.92 -19.52
C LYS A 4 -46.50 58.41 -19.22
N ILE A 5 -46.53 57.59 -20.26
CA ILE A 5 -46.43 56.13 -20.18
C ILE A 5 -44.97 55.73 -19.94
N LYS A 6 -44.66 55.14 -18.78
CA LYS A 6 -43.35 54.50 -18.51
C LYS A 6 -43.41 53.04 -18.98
N LYS A 7 -42.60 52.68 -19.99
CA LYS A 7 -42.37 51.30 -20.42
C LYS A 7 -41.44 50.59 -19.43
N THR A 8 -41.95 49.53 -18.80
CA THR A 8 -41.17 48.59 -17.99
C THR A 8 -40.64 47.49 -18.90
N ILE A 9 -39.31 47.37 -19.03
CA ILE A 9 -38.64 46.28 -19.75
C ILE A 9 -38.33 45.20 -18.73
N ALA A 10 -39.01 44.05 -18.83
CA ALA A 10 -38.72 42.88 -18.01
C ALA A 10 -37.48 42.15 -18.58
N LEU A 11 -36.41 42.14 -17.78
CA LEU A 11 -35.18 41.39 -18.07
C LEU A 11 -35.42 39.92 -17.67
N GLY A 12 -35.65 39.06 -18.67
CA GLY A 12 -35.80 37.63 -18.49
C GLY A 12 -34.49 36.99 -18.02
N CYS A 13 -34.49 36.45 -16.81
CA CYS A 13 -33.38 35.71 -16.24
C CYS A 13 -33.51 34.24 -16.70
N THR A 14 -32.86 33.87 -17.80
CA THR A 14 -32.77 32.47 -18.24
C THR A 14 -31.80 31.72 -17.34
N ALA A 15 -32.34 30.98 -16.37
CA ALA A 15 -31.57 30.09 -15.51
C ALA A 15 -30.98 28.94 -16.34
N VAL A 16 -29.66 28.96 -16.54
CA VAL A 16 -28.91 27.86 -17.15
C VAL A 16 -28.76 26.75 -16.10
N LEU A 17 -29.45 25.64 -16.30
CA LEU A 17 -29.31 24.43 -15.48
C LEU A 17 -28.03 23.69 -15.90
N ILE A 18 -26.95 23.88 -15.14
CA ILE A 18 -25.70 23.12 -15.30
C ILE A 18 -25.90 21.74 -14.64
N ASN A 19 -26.08 20.69 -15.45
CA ASN A 19 -26.01 19.31 -14.98
C ASN A 19 -24.55 18.97 -14.62
N VAL A 20 -24.17 19.17 -13.36
CA VAL A 20 -22.89 18.70 -12.85
C VAL A 20 -22.98 17.18 -12.69
N VAL A 21 -22.51 16.44 -13.69
CA VAL A 21 -22.31 14.99 -13.58
C VAL A 21 -21.19 14.75 -12.59
N PHE A 22 -21.54 14.61 -11.31
CA PHE A 22 -20.63 14.13 -10.28
C PHE A 22 -20.35 12.65 -10.56
N SER A 23 -19.30 12.39 -11.34
CA SER A 23 -18.68 11.06 -11.44
C SER A 23 -18.13 10.69 -10.07
N THR A 24 -18.95 10.03 -9.26
CA THR A 24 -18.57 9.48 -7.96
C THR A 24 -17.60 8.32 -8.21
N ARG A 25 -16.30 8.64 -8.23
CA ARG A 25 -15.27 7.60 -8.19
C ARG A 25 -15.41 6.87 -6.85
N LEU A 26 -15.85 5.62 -6.90
CA LEU A 26 -15.81 4.72 -5.75
C LEU A 26 -14.34 4.63 -5.29
N ILE A 27 -14.01 5.29 -4.19
CA ILE A 27 -12.69 5.14 -3.56
C ILE A 27 -12.73 3.78 -2.88
N ALA A 28 -12.26 2.74 -3.57
CA ALA A 28 -12.03 1.46 -2.92
C ALA A 28 -11.07 1.69 -1.74
N ALA A 29 -11.51 1.37 -0.52
CA ALA A 29 -10.69 1.50 0.66
C ALA A 29 -9.43 0.63 0.50
N THR A 30 -8.25 1.25 0.46
CA THR A 30 -6.99 0.51 0.42
C THR A 30 -6.75 -0.10 1.78
N SER A 31 -6.80 -1.43 1.87
CA SER A 31 -6.44 -2.17 3.09
C SER A 31 -5.09 -2.83 2.91
N SER A 32 -4.33 -2.94 3.99
CA SER A 32 -3.02 -3.55 3.95
C SER A 32 -2.63 -4.14 5.28
N VAL A 33 -2.09 -5.35 5.24
CA VAL A 33 -1.64 -6.11 6.40
C VAL A 33 -0.13 -6.30 6.31
N PHE A 34 0.56 -6.07 7.43
CA PHE A 34 1.99 -6.29 7.57
C PHE A 34 2.20 -7.22 8.75
N VAL A 35 2.71 -8.42 8.46
CA VAL A 35 3.04 -9.44 9.46
C VAL A 35 4.54 -9.63 9.43
N CYS A 36 5.18 -9.64 10.59
CA CYS A 36 6.56 -10.05 10.72
C CYS A 36 6.67 -11.11 11.81
N GLU A 37 7.50 -12.11 11.53
CA GLU A 37 7.71 -13.28 12.35
C GLU A 37 9.22 -13.51 12.53
N TYR A 38 9.55 -14.06 13.69
CA TYR A 38 10.89 -14.46 14.07
C TYR A 38 10.80 -15.83 14.72
N GLU A 39 11.46 -16.81 14.13
CA GLU A 39 11.56 -18.18 14.63
C GLU A 39 12.99 -18.41 15.11
N SER A 40 13.14 -18.87 16.35
CA SER A 40 14.42 -19.33 16.89
C SER A 40 14.30 -20.83 17.11
N ARG A 41 15.19 -21.60 16.49
CA ARG A 41 15.25 -23.06 16.61
C ARG A 41 16.18 -23.48 17.73
N GLU A 42 15.94 -24.66 18.29
CA GLU A 42 16.82 -25.27 19.30
C GLU A 42 18.26 -25.50 18.82
N ASP A 43 18.46 -25.67 17.50
CA ASP A 43 19.80 -25.83 16.88
C ASP A 43 20.56 -24.49 16.72
N GLY A 44 20.01 -23.40 17.25
CA GLY A 44 20.59 -22.06 17.19
C GLY A 44 20.39 -21.35 15.84
N ARG A 45 19.73 -21.97 14.86
CA ARG A 45 19.35 -21.30 13.62
C ARG A 45 18.16 -20.38 13.87
N THR A 46 18.13 -19.28 13.13
CA THR A 46 17.05 -18.30 13.17
C THR A 46 16.41 -18.18 11.80
N ARG A 47 15.12 -17.87 11.78
CA ARG A 47 14.39 -17.55 10.55
C ARG A 47 13.59 -16.28 10.77
N SER A 48 13.82 -15.30 9.93
CA SER A 48 12.98 -14.13 9.77
C SER A 48 12.03 -14.31 8.59
N LYS A 49 10.78 -13.90 8.78
CA LYS A 49 9.77 -13.85 7.73
C LYS A 49 8.96 -12.57 7.83
N ILE A 50 8.66 -11.94 6.68
CA ILE A 50 7.77 -10.78 6.60
C ILE A 50 6.78 -11.00 5.45
N GLN A 51 5.50 -10.83 5.74
CA GLN A 51 4.43 -10.88 4.76
C GLN A 51 3.71 -9.54 4.70
N VAL A 52 3.55 -9.02 3.49
CA VAL A 52 2.82 -7.78 3.22
C VAL A 52 1.74 -8.05 2.20
N LYS A 53 0.48 -7.89 2.62
CA LYS A 53 -0.68 -8.00 1.75
C LYS A 53 -1.31 -6.63 1.58
N ALA A 54 -1.67 -6.27 0.35
CA ALA A 54 -2.31 -5.00 0.04
C ALA A 54 -3.46 -5.20 -0.96
N THR A 55 -4.61 -4.64 -0.64
CA THR A 55 -5.83 -4.68 -1.47
C THR A 55 -6.32 -3.27 -1.77
N GLY A 56 -7.10 -3.10 -2.83
CA GLY A 56 -7.63 -1.78 -3.21
C GLY A 56 -6.56 -0.78 -3.68
N LEU A 57 -5.38 -1.27 -4.10
CA LEU A 57 -4.36 -0.44 -4.72
C LEU A 57 -4.80 -0.10 -6.16
N PRO A 58 -4.74 1.17 -6.60
CA PRO A 58 -5.03 1.54 -7.99
C PRO A 58 -4.17 0.76 -8.99
N ARG A 59 -4.66 0.61 -10.23
CA ARG A 59 -3.91 -0.02 -11.32
C ARG A 59 -2.50 0.56 -11.41
N GLY A 60 -1.50 -0.30 -11.35
CA GLY A 60 -0.11 0.14 -11.28
C GLY A 60 0.85 -0.99 -10.95
N SER A 61 2.11 -0.61 -10.75
CA SER A 61 3.19 -1.49 -10.29
C SER A 61 3.73 -0.98 -8.97
N TYR A 62 3.92 -1.88 -8.02
CA TYR A 62 4.31 -1.56 -6.65
C TYR A 62 5.40 -2.51 -6.17
N TYR A 63 6.26 -2.04 -5.29
CA TYR A 63 7.19 -2.87 -4.54
C TYR A 63 7.10 -2.55 -3.05
N VAL A 64 7.60 -3.47 -2.24
CA VAL A 64 7.73 -3.27 -0.80
C VAL A 64 9.20 -3.11 -0.47
N GLN A 65 9.51 -2.14 0.38
CA GLN A 65 10.82 -2.01 1.03
C GLN A 65 10.65 -2.29 2.53
N VAL A 66 11.44 -3.21 3.06
CA VAL A 66 11.46 -3.56 4.48
C VAL A 66 12.78 -3.14 5.13
N LEU A 67 12.75 -2.82 6.42
CA LEU A 67 13.91 -2.44 7.24
C LEU A 67 13.69 -2.92 8.67
N ALA A 68 14.66 -3.62 9.24
CA ALA A 68 14.57 -4.17 10.60
C ALA A 68 15.98 -4.32 11.22
N GLY A 69 16.08 -4.26 12.55
CA GLY A 69 17.28 -4.69 13.30
C GLY A 69 18.60 -3.96 13.00
N GLY A 70 18.60 -2.77 12.39
CA GLY A 70 19.83 -2.11 11.92
C GLY A 70 20.40 -2.67 10.61
N ASN A 71 19.70 -3.61 9.97
CA ASN A 71 20.05 -4.15 8.67
C ASN A 71 19.87 -3.11 7.54
N MET A 72 20.50 -3.35 6.40
CA MET A 72 20.24 -2.58 5.18
C MET A 72 18.80 -2.81 4.70
N PRO A 73 18.10 -1.78 4.16
CA PRO A 73 16.76 -1.96 3.64
C PRO A 73 16.73 -2.93 2.45
N VAL A 74 15.81 -3.89 2.47
CA VAL A 74 15.63 -4.89 1.40
C VAL A 74 14.37 -4.54 0.59
N LYS A 75 14.44 -4.70 -0.73
CA LYS A 75 13.35 -4.38 -1.66
C LYS A 75 12.88 -5.62 -2.40
N SER A 76 11.56 -5.79 -2.49
CA SER A 76 10.97 -6.84 -3.32
C SER A 76 11.07 -6.51 -4.81
N LYS A 77 10.91 -7.53 -5.65
CA LYS A 77 10.58 -7.33 -7.07
C LYS A 77 9.23 -6.59 -7.20
N PRO A 78 9.06 -5.72 -8.22
CA PRO A 78 7.78 -5.06 -8.44
C PRO A 78 6.68 -6.04 -8.88
N LYS A 79 5.47 -5.88 -8.32
CA LYS A 79 4.26 -6.62 -8.71
C LYS A 79 3.21 -5.67 -9.27
N LYS A 80 2.49 -6.11 -10.30
CA LYS A 80 1.44 -5.32 -10.97
C LYS A 80 0.06 -5.73 -10.47
N THR A 81 -0.83 -4.75 -10.28
CA THR A 81 -2.27 -4.99 -10.05
C THR A 81 -3.09 -4.21 -11.08
N ASN A 82 -4.27 -4.73 -11.41
CA ASN A 82 -5.27 -4.09 -12.25
C ASN A 82 -6.23 -3.18 -11.47
N GLY A 83 -6.05 -3.03 -10.15
CA GLY A 83 -6.97 -2.28 -9.29
C GLY A 83 -7.90 -3.15 -8.45
N ARG A 84 -8.06 -4.43 -8.81
CA ARG A 84 -8.98 -5.38 -8.16
C ARG A 84 -8.26 -6.49 -7.41
N LEU A 85 -7.09 -6.89 -7.90
CA LEU A 85 -6.30 -7.96 -7.31
C LEU A 85 -5.50 -7.49 -6.11
N ALA A 86 -5.46 -8.34 -5.07
CA ALA A 86 -4.54 -8.21 -3.96
C ALA A 86 -3.10 -8.39 -4.45
N LEU A 87 -2.18 -7.61 -3.88
CA LEU A 87 -0.75 -7.85 -4.01
C LEU A 87 -0.25 -8.46 -2.70
N GLU A 88 0.50 -9.54 -2.81
CA GLU A 88 1.16 -10.19 -1.71
C GLU A 88 2.67 -10.16 -1.96
N PHE A 89 3.43 -9.70 -0.98
CA PHE A 89 4.88 -9.66 -0.99
C PHE A 89 5.38 -10.45 0.20
N GLU A 90 6.28 -11.39 -0.04
CA GLU A 90 6.87 -12.22 0.99
C GLU A 90 8.38 -12.02 1.00
N PHE A 91 8.92 -11.90 2.20
CA PHE A 91 10.32 -11.87 2.49
C PHE A 91 10.62 -13.02 3.44
N ASP A 92 11.60 -13.84 3.11
CA ASP A 92 11.96 -15.02 3.88
C ASP A 92 13.47 -15.18 3.91
N SER A 93 13.97 -15.68 5.03
CA SER A 93 15.39 -16.00 5.20
C SER A 93 15.73 -17.45 4.93
N ASN A 94 14.71 -18.30 4.77
CA ASN A 94 14.91 -19.62 4.20
C ASN A 94 15.12 -19.49 2.69
N SER A 95 16.37 -19.63 2.24
CA SER A 95 16.75 -19.54 0.83
C SER A 95 16.04 -20.58 -0.04
N ASP A 96 15.79 -21.77 0.51
CA ASP A 96 15.17 -22.88 -0.22
C ASP A 96 13.70 -22.57 -0.55
N ASP A 97 12.99 -21.95 0.38
CA ASP A 97 11.60 -21.48 0.17
C ASP A 97 11.55 -20.22 -0.72
N ALA A 98 12.57 -19.36 -0.63
CA ALA A 98 12.57 -18.08 -1.33
C ALA A 98 12.75 -18.22 -2.85
N ILE A 99 13.56 -19.18 -3.29
CA ILE A 99 13.85 -19.43 -4.71
C ILE A 99 12.65 -20.04 -5.43
N LEU A 100 11.92 -20.96 -4.77
CA LEU A 100 10.81 -21.69 -5.40
C LEU A 100 9.53 -20.86 -5.56
N GLU A 101 9.28 -19.91 -4.66
CA GLU A 101 8.00 -19.17 -4.61
C GLU A 101 8.10 -17.70 -5.04
N GLY A 102 9.26 -17.27 -5.56
CA GLY A 102 9.48 -15.88 -5.97
C GLY A 102 9.39 -14.90 -4.80
N LYS A 103 9.81 -15.34 -3.60
CA LYS A 103 9.94 -14.49 -2.42
C LYS A 103 11.20 -13.63 -2.54
N THR A 104 11.31 -12.66 -1.65
CA THR A 104 12.50 -11.84 -1.53
C THR A 104 13.35 -12.37 -0.38
N GLU A 105 14.58 -12.76 -0.66
CA GLU A 105 15.49 -13.23 0.38
C GLU A 105 15.83 -12.10 1.36
N ILE A 106 15.85 -12.44 2.66
CA ILE A 106 16.33 -11.57 3.75
C ILE A 106 17.29 -12.35 4.66
N PRO A 107 18.17 -11.69 5.40
CA PRO A 107 19.03 -12.37 6.37
C PRO A 107 18.24 -13.15 7.46
N PRO A 108 18.74 -14.30 7.96
CA PRO A 108 18.15 -15.08 9.07
C PRO A 108 17.77 -14.30 10.32
N ASN A 109 18.52 -13.23 10.62
CA ASN A 109 18.33 -12.36 11.78
C ASN A 109 17.71 -11.00 11.42
N PHE A 110 17.04 -10.89 10.27
CA PHE A 110 16.55 -9.60 9.78
C PHE A 110 15.61 -8.91 10.78
N THR A 111 14.70 -9.66 11.41
CA THR A 111 13.72 -9.17 12.39
C THR A 111 14.20 -9.29 13.85
N GLN A 112 15.50 -9.51 14.07
CA GLN A 112 16.10 -9.60 15.40
C GLN A 112 15.86 -8.30 16.19
N GLY A 113 15.38 -8.42 17.44
CA GLY A 113 14.91 -7.29 18.25
C GLY A 113 13.40 -7.04 18.18
N GLY A 114 12.67 -7.84 17.39
CA GLY A 114 11.21 -7.85 17.41
C GLY A 114 10.56 -6.66 16.70
N PHE A 115 11.29 -5.94 15.85
CA PHE A 115 10.72 -4.81 15.09
C PHE A 115 11.03 -4.92 13.61
N ALA A 116 10.08 -4.47 12.79
CA ALA A 116 10.26 -4.35 11.35
C ALA A 116 9.39 -3.21 10.81
N ASN A 117 9.96 -2.41 9.93
CA ASN A 117 9.27 -1.37 9.20
C ASN A 117 9.12 -1.80 7.74
N GLY A 118 8.01 -1.40 7.14
CA GLY A 118 7.71 -1.67 5.74
C GLY A 118 7.16 -0.43 5.05
N VAL A 119 7.41 -0.29 3.76
CA VAL A 119 6.78 0.75 2.94
C VAL A 119 6.38 0.17 1.58
N ILE A 120 5.11 0.29 1.22
CA ILE A 120 4.66 0.05 -0.15
C ILE A 120 4.92 1.33 -0.95
N ARG A 121 5.60 1.18 -2.09
CA ARG A 121 5.93 2.28 -3.01
C ARG A 121 5.48 1.98 -4.43
N LYS A 122 5.14 3.03 -5.18
CA LYS A 122 4.93 2.94 -6.63
C LYS A 122 6.28 2.66 -7.32
N ALA A 123 6.35 1.64 -8.15
CA ALA A 123 7.60 1.24 -8.81
C ALA A 123 8.14 2.30 -9.78
N LYS A 124 7.26 3.06 -10.44
CA LYS A 124 7.68 4.09 -11.42
C LYS A 124 8.19 5.38 -10.78
N THR A 125 7.57 5.82 -9.69
CA THR A 125 7.82 7.15 -9.12
C THR A 125 8.49 7.10 -7.75
N ASN A 126 8.67 5.90 -7.18
CA ASN A 126 9.09 5.68 -5.79
C ASN A 126 8.19 6.35 -4.74
N GLY A 127 7.03 6.89 -5.15
CA GLY A 127 6.07 7.55 -4.26
C GLY A 127 5.56 6.58 -3.20
N GLN A 128 5.56 7.02 -1.94
CA GLN A 128 5.06 6.24 -0.82
C GLN A 128 3.54 6.11 -0.91
N VAL A 129 3.05 4.90 -0.68
CA VAL A 129 1.60 4.59 -0.67
C VAL A 129 1.13 4.29 0.74
N LYS A 130 1.90 3.47 1.46
CA LYS A 130 1.59 3.07 2.83
C LYS A 130 2.89 2.78 3.58
N VAL A 131 2.95 3.23 4.82
CA VAL A 131 4.03 2.93 5.76
C VAL A 131 3.48 2.01 6.84
N PHE A 132 4.27 0.99 7.18
CA PHE A 132 4.03 0.05 8.26
C PHE A 132 5.14 0.21 9.29
N ARG A 133 4.73 0.19 10.55
CA ARG A 133 5.63 0.15 11.69
C ARG A 133 5.18 -1.00 12.57
N SER A 134 5.95 -2.09 12.59
CA SER A 134 5.76 -3.16 13.55
C SER A 134 6.74 -2.97 14.69
N THR A 135 6.20 -2.87 15.91
CA THR A 135 6.97 -2.77 17.15
C THR A 135 7.12 -4.11 17.85
N GLN A 136 6.41 -5.16 17.41
CA GLN A 136 6.46 -6.52 17.95
C GLN A 136 6.23 -7.56 16.85
N CYS A 137 7.31 -8.07 16.26
CA CYS A 137 7.27 -9.27 15.42
C CYS A 137 6.95 -10.48 16.28
N ARG A 138 6.08 -11.36 15.77
CA ARG A 138 5.66 -12.56 16.49
C ARG A 138 6.85 -13.50 16.64
N ILE A 139 7.14 -13.89 17.87
CA ILE A 139 8.15 -14.90 18.15
C ILE A 139 7.48 -16.27 18.08
N GLN A 140 7.94 -17.14 17.19
CA GLN A 140 7.58 -18.54 17.18
C GLN A 140 8.75 -19.33 17.78
N GLN A 141 8.46 -20.11 18.83
CA GLN A 141 9.40 -21.08 19.39
C GLN A 141 9.04 -22.42 18.77
N GLN A 142 10.01 -23.07 18.12
CA GLN A 142 9.89 -24.42 17.56
C GLN A 142 10.91 -25.33 18.23
#